data_AF-A0A381RUB5-F1
#
_entry.id   AF-A0A381RUB5-F1
#
_cell.length_a   1.000
_cell.length_b   1.000
_cell.length_c   1.000
_cell.angle_alpha   90.00
_cell.angle_beta   90.00
_cell.angle_gamma   90.00
#
_symmetry.space_group_name_H-M   'P 1'
#
loop_
_entity.id
_entity.type
_entity.pdbx_description
1 polymer ?
#
loop_
_entity_poly.entity_id
_entity_poly.type
_entity_poly.pdbx_seq_one_letter_code
_entity_poly.pdbx_strand_id
1 'polypeptide(L)'
;MKLFSRSKESSDPADIIHNSFIAVADKIYDALEEEGYHWRKPWGVKRFESLVLTKFMMDYSFKGLAEDKLKDDEKIAFANICSKEFSKLFNDEFSDIGLNFDDMQDELQQKIEAYFDARRETKPPYCWHKIYQLITRSKSKEELEDDVVKKSAGLELIKGNENFAGMVPQYESQIRILKDKVSAFESAEMMLPHMVRFTKDKLRAINLKKIKALSKKLAKKDKGKKK
;
A
#
# COMPACT_ATOMS: atom_id res chain seq x y z
N MET A 1 18.78 -36.54 -20.11
CA MET A 1 18.03 -35.28 -20.06
C MET A 1 18.87 -34.25 -19.31
N LYS A 2 19.41 -33.23 -19.99
CA LYS A 2 20.14 -32.15 -19.31
C LYS A 2 19.12 -31.23 -18.64
N LEU A 3 19.17 -31.21 -17.32
CA LEU A 3 18.44 -30.28 -16.45
C LEU A 3 18.64 -28.84 -16.93
N PHE A 4 17.55 -28.08 -17.03
CA PHE A 4 17.60 -26.64 -17.19
C PHE A 4 18.16 -25.99 -15.92
N SER A 5 19.49 -26.01 -15.76
CA SER A 5 20.17 -25.08 -14.87
C SER A 5 20.21 -23.73 -15.57
N ARG A 6 19.11 -22.95 -15.49
CA ARG A 6 19.20 -21.51 -15.68
C ARG A 6 20.13 -20.99 -14.59
N SER A 7 21.40 -20.77 -14.93
CA SER A 7 22.28 -19.92 -14.14
C SER A 7 21.65 -18.54 -14.14
N LYS A 8 20.78 -18.28 -13.17
CA LYS A 8 20.21 -16.96 -12.94
C LYS A 8 21.40 -16.10 -12.55
N GLU A 9 21.94 -15.33 -13.50
CA GLU A 9 22.88 -14.25 -13.16
C GLU A 9 22.21 -13.48 -12.02
N SER A 10 22.85 -13.49 -10.86
CA SER A 10 22.24 -12.91 -9.66
C SER A 10 22.15 -11.41 -9.89
N SER A 11 20.98 -10.95 -10.33
CA SER A 11 20.66 -9.54 -10.54
C SER A 11 21.03 -8.75 -9.27
N ASP A 12 21.47 -7.51 -9.42
CA ASP A 12 21.80 -6.66 -8.28
C ASP A 12 20.54 -6.51 -7.41
N PRO A 13 20.62 -6.67 -6.08
CA PRO A 13 19.52 -6.33 -5.19
C PRO A 13 18.89 -4.95 -5.48
N ALA A 14 19.68 -3.95 -5.89
CA ALA A 14 19.15 -2.64 -6.27
C ALA A 14 18.20 -2.72 -7.48
N ASP A 15 18.60 -3.40 -8.56
CA ASP A 15 17.77 -3.57 -9.74
C ASP A 15 16.48 -4.33 -9.43
N ILE A 16 16.56 -5.36 -8.58
CA ILE A 16 15.38 -6.13 -8.19
C ILE A 16 14.42 -5.24 -7.39
N ILE A 17 14.94 -4.46 -6.44
CA ILE A 17 14.13 -3.54 -5.62
C ILE A 17 13.48 -2.48 -6.49
N HIS A 18 14.24 -1.84 -7.38
CA HIS A 18 13.75 -0.83 -8.31
C HIS A 18 12.60 -1.37 -9.19
N ASN A 19 12.83 -2.50 -9.87
CA ASN A 19 11.80 -3.12 -10.71
C ASN A 19 10.58 -3.60 -9.90
N SER A 20 10.78 -3.98 -8.63
CA SER A 20 9.68 -4.35 -7.75
C SER A 20 8.85 -3.14 -7.36
N PHE A 21 9.47 -1.99 -7.08
CA PHE A 21 8.75 -0.74 -6.80
C PHE A 21 7.82 -0.35 -7.94
N ILE A 22 8.34 -0.26 -9.16
CA ILE A 22 7.53 0.08 -10.35
C ILE A 22 6.36 -0.90 -10.50
N ALA A 23 6.66 -2.20 -10.54
CA ALA A 23 5.64 -3.22 -10.77
C ALA A 23 4.56 -3.28 -9.69
N VAL A 24 4.92 -3.01 -8.43
CA VAL A 24 3.96 -3.01 -7.30
C VAL A 24 3.15 -1.71 -7.29
N ALA A 25 3.78 -0.57 -7.53
CA ALA A 25 3.12 0.73 -7.61
C ALA A 25 2.07 0.77 -8.72
N ASP A 26 2.43 0.34 -9.92
CA ASP A 26 1.52 0.31 -11.07
C ASP A 26 0.35 -0.63 -10.79
N LYS A 27 0.63 -1.82 -10.24
CA LYS A 27 -0.43 -2.78 -9.94
C LYS A 27 -1.38 -2.32 -8.84
N ILE A 28 -0.89 -1.61 -7.82
CA ILE A 28 -1.73 -1.01 -6.78
C ILE A 28 -2.57 0.12 -7.40
N TYR A 29 -1.96 0.95 -8.22
CA TYR A 29 -2.64 2.04 -8.91
C TYR A 29 -3.78 1.52 -9.79
N ASP A 30 -3.49 0.53 -10.65
CA ASP A 30 -4.48 -0.10 -11.53
C ASP A 30 -5.65 -0.68 -10.71
N ALA A 31 -5.36 -1.34 -9.59
CA ALA A 31 -6.40 -1.86 -8.71
C ALA A 31 -7.27 -0.74 -8.12
N LEU A 32 -6.67 0.38 -7.69
CA LEU A 32 -7.38 1.53 -7.14
C LEU A 32 -8.12 2.38 -8.21
N GLU A 33 -7.86 2.14 -9.49
CA GLU A 33 -8.65 2.67 -10.62
C GLU A 33 -9.92 1.87 -10.89
N GLU A 34 -10.02 0.62 -10.42
CA GLU A 34 -11.21 -0.19 -10.64
C GLU A 34 -12.46 0.48 -10.05
N GLU A 35 -13.55 0.49 -10.84
CA GLU A 35 -14.80 1.16 -10.46
C GLU A 35 -15.38 0.64 -9.15
N GLY A 36 -15.11 -0.63 -8.80
CA GLY A 36 -15.57 -1.28 -7.57
C GLY A 36 -15.08 -0.62 -6.28
N TYR A 37 -14.02 0.20 -6.33
CA TYR A 37 -13.57 0.97 -5.16
C TYR A 37 -14.31 2.31 -5.00
N HIS A 38 -15.02 2.76 -6.05
CA HIS A 38 -15.75 4.03 -6.08
C HIS A 38 -14.91 5.24 -5.63
N TRP A 39 -13.59 5.16 -5.80
CA TRP A 39 -12.64 6.14 -5.30
C TRP A 39 -12.33 7.18 -6.39
N ARG A 40 -13.24 8.14 -6.55
CA ARG A 40 -13.15 9.19 -7.58
C ARG A 40 -12.20 10.33 -7.16
N LYS A 41 -10.91 10.03 -7.04
CA LYS A 41 -9.85 11.02 -6.78
C LYS A 41 -9.05 11.32 -8.05
N PRO A 42 -8.42 12.52 -8.15
CA PRO A 42 -7.51 12.82 -9.25
C PRO A 42 -6.33 11.85 -9.32
N TRP A 43 -5.77 11.68 -10.51
CA TRP A 43 -4.60 10.82 -10.78
C TRP A 43 -3.49 11.00 -9.73
N GLY A 44 -3.07 12.23 -9.47
CA GLY A 44 -1.94 12.51 -8.56
C GLY A 44 -2.17 12.02 -7.13
N VAL A 45 -3.42 12.08 -6.63
CA VAL A 45 -3.77 11.55 -5.30
C VAL A 45 -3.67 10.02 -5.29
N LYS A 46 -4.23 9.37 -6.32
CA LYS A 46 -4.21 7.91 -6.41
C LYS A 46 -2.79 7.38 -6.59
N ARG A 47 -1.99 8.02 -7.44
CA ARG A 47 -0.58 7.66 -7.66
C ARG A 47 0.24 7.87 -6.39
N PHE A 48 0.03 8.98 -5.68
CA PHE A 48 0.68 9.25 -4.40
C PHE A 48 0.39 8.12 -3.39
N GLU A 49 -0.88 7.82 -3.12
CA GLU A 49 -1.21 6.77 -2.14
C GLU A 49 -0.71 5.39 -2.59
N SER A 50 -0.67 5.13 -3.90
CA SER A 50 -0.12 3.88 -4.46
C SER A 50 1.38 3.74 -4.19
N LEU A 51 2.17 4.82 -4.32
CA LEU A 51 3.59 4.82 -4.00
C LEU A 51 3.84 4.62 -2.50
N VAL A 52 3.10 5.34 -1.64
CA VAL A 52 3.23 5.20 -0.18
C VAL A 52 2.88 3.77 0.25
N LEU A 53 1.77 3.23 -0.26
CA LEU A 53 1.38 1.85 0.00
C LEU A 53 2.43 0.86 -0.52
N THR A 54 3.02 1.12 -1.68
CA THR A 54 4.11 0.29 -2.23
C THR A 54 5.29 0.22 -1.29
N LYS A 55 5.74 1.36 -0.72
CA LYS A 55 6.85 1.37 0.24
C LYS A 55 6.56 0.48 1.45
N PHE A 56 5.36 0.62 2.02
CA PHE A 56 4.89 -0.26 3.09
C PHE A 56 4.89 -1.74 2.66
N MET A 57 4.35 -2.08 1.49
CA MET A 57 4.31 -3.47 1.00
C MET A 57 5.71 -4.06 0.83
N MET A 58 6.66 -3.26 0.33
CA MET A 58 8.05 -3.66 0.12
C MET A 58 8.73 -3.99 1.46
N ASP A 59 8.63 -3.09 2.43
CA ASP A 59 9.24 -3.27 3.76
C ASP A 59 8.59 -4.43 4.53
N TYR A 60 7.25 -4.49 4.53
CA TYR A 60 6.49 -5.53 5.20
C TYR A 60 6.79 -6.92 4.62
N SER A 61 6.82 -7.03 3.28
CA SER A 61 7.08 -8.30 2.60
C SER A 61 8.52 -8.75 2.78
N PHE A 62 9.49 -7.83 2.74
CA PHE A 62 10.88 -8.16 3.00
C PHE A 62 11.10 -8.63 4.44
N LYS A 63 10.48 -7.98 5.43
CA LYS A 63 10.54 -8.41 6.83
C LYS A 63 10.16 -9.89 6.98
N GLY A 64 9.04 -10.30 6.39
CA GLY A 64 8.61 -11.70 6.40
C GLY A 64 9.41 -12.65 5.49
N LEU A 65 10.26 -12.15 4.59
CA LEU A 65 11.21 -12.98 3.83
C LEU A 65 12.52 -13.22 4.59
N ALA A 66 12.90 -12.24 5.42
CA ALA A 66 14.19 -12.18 6.10
C ALA A 66 14.15 -12.59 7.59
N GLU A 67 12.96 -12.73 8.18
CA GLU A 67 12.72 -12.97 9.62
C GLU A 67 13.66 -13.99 10.25
N ASP A 68 13.77 -15.19 9.67
CA ASP A 68 14.65 -16.26 10.18
C ASP A 68 16.01 -16.37 9.46
N LYS A 69 16.29 -15.46 8.51
CA LYS A 69 17.42 -15.59 7.58
C LYS A 69 18.49 -14.52 7.78
N LEU A 70 18.09 -13.35 8.30
CA LEU A 70 18.96 -12.21 8.53
C LEU A 70 18.65 -11.61 9.91
N LYS A 71 19.70 -11.25 10.64
CA LYS A 71 19.57 -10.41 11.84
C LYS A 71 19.23 -8.97 11.45
N ASP A 72 18.78 -8.16 12.40
CA ASP A 72 18.34 -6.78 12.10
C ASP A 72 19.47 -5.90 11.55
N ASP A 73 20.68 -6.02 12.10
CA ASP A 73 21.87 -5.33 11.57
C ASP A 73 22.24 -5.80 10.15
N GLU A 74 21.82 -7.01 9.76
CA GLU A 74 22.05 -7.57 8.44
C GLU A 74 21.00 -7.13 7.41
N LYS A 75 19.92 -6.46 7.84
CA LYS A 75 18.86 -5.90 6.97
C LYS A 75 19.12 -4.46 6.54
N ILE A 76 20.08 -3.76 7.15
CA ILE A 76 20.34 -2.32 6.91
C ILE A 76 20.59 -2.00 5.44
N ALA A 77 21.34 -2.83 4.71
CA ALA A 77 21.55 -2.59 3.28
C ALA A 77 20.25 -2.63 2.47
N PHE A 78 19.32 -3.53 2.80
CA PHE A 78 18.01 -3.54 2.14
C PHE A 78 17.26 -2.24 2.46
N ALA A 79 17.20 -1.83 3.73
CA ALA A 79 16.52 -0.60 4.12
C ALA A 79 17.08 0.63 3.37
N ASN A 80 18.40 0.76 3.30
CA ASN A 80 19.05 1.87 2.59
C ASN A 80 18.77 1.86 1.08
N ILE A 81 18.85 0.70 0.43
CA ILE A 81 18.53 0.58 -0.99
C ILE A 81 17.05 0.87 -1.23
N CYS A 82 16.17 0.28 -0.40
CA CYS A 82 14.73 0.46 -0.47
C CYS A 82 14.32 1.93 -0.35
N SER A 83 14.88 2.66 0.63
CA SER A 83 14.61 4.09 0.80
C SER A 83 15.16 4.94 -0.34
N LYS A 84 16.35 4.62 -0.85
CA LYS A 84 16.94 5.33 -2.00
C LYS A 84 16.13 5.14 -3.28
N GLU A 85 15.71 3.91 -3.57
CA GLU A 85 14.89 3.64 -4.76
C GLU A 85 13.50 4.23 -4.63
N PHE A 86 12.94 4.27 -3.41
CA PHE A 86 11.68 4.94 -3.14
C PHE A 86 11.76 6.46 -3.37
N SER A 87 12.79 7.13 -2.82
CA SER A 87 12.94 8.58 -3.00
C SER A 87 13.17 8.94 -4.46
N LYS A 88 13.95 8.12 -5.19
CA LYS A 88 14.13 8.28 -6.63
C LYS A 88 12.80 8.15 -7.38
N LEU A 89 12.06 7.07 -7.17
CA LEU A 89 10.77 6.86 -7.83
C LEU A 89 9.77 7.97 -7.51
N PHE A 90 9.74 8.44 -6.26
CA PHE A 90 8.85 9.53 -5.86
C PHE A 90 9.18 10.84 -6.59
N ASN A 91 10.47 11.20 -6.65
CA ASN A 91 10.93 12.40 -7.34
C ASN A 91 10.69 12.31 -8.86
N ASP A 92 10.98 11.15 -9.45
CA ASP A 92 10.74 10.90 -10.88
C ASP A 92 9.26 11.11 -11.26
N GLU A 93 8.33 10.90 -10.32
CA GLU A 93 6.88 11.05 -10.53
C GLU A 93 6.35 12.46 -10.21
N PHE A 94 6.93 13.15 -9.22
CA PHE A 94 6.32 14.34 -8.63
C PHE A 94 7.18 15.61 -8.61
N SER A 95 8.49 15.54 -8.89
CA SER A 95 9.35 16.72 -8.85
C SER A 95 8.93 17.78 -9.89
N ASP A 96 8.45 17.36 -11.06
CA ASP A 96 7.98 18.27 -12.12
C ASP A 96 6.75 19.09 -11.71
N ILE A 97 5.98 18.62 -10.71
CA ILE A 97 4.84 19.34 -10.14
C ILE A 97 5.18 20.04 -8.82
N GLY A 98 6.47 20.17 -8.49
CA GLY A 98 6.97 20.88 -7.31
C GLY A 98 6.89 20.09 -6.00
N LEU A 99 6.75 18.77 -6.06
CA LEU A 99 6.70 17.87 -4.90
C LEU A 99 7.95 17.00 -4.87
N ASN A 100 8.83 17.23 -3.89
CA ASN A 100 10.04 16.44 -3.73
C ASN A 100 9.96 15.55 -2.48
N PHE A 101 10.67 14.44 -2.53
CA PHE A 101 10.77 13.49 -1.43
C PHE A 101 11.34 14.14 -0.16
N ASP A 102 12.39 14.95 -0.29
CA ASP A 102 13.06 15.57 0.86
C ASP A 102 12.11 16.50 1.63
N ASP A 103 11.22 17.21 0.93
CA ASP A 103 10.22 18.10 1.53
C ASP A 103 9.05 17.33 2.17
N MET A 104 8.79 16.11 1.69
CA MET A 104 7.63 15.28 2.08
C MET A 104 8.02 14.11 2.99
N GLN A 105 9.29 14.02 3.39
CA GLN A 105 9.86 12.82 4.01
C GLN A 105 9.10 12.44 5.28
N ASP A 106 8.78 13.43 6.12
CA ASP A 106 8.11 13.22 7.40
C ASP A 106 6.65 12.77 7.20
N GLU A 107 5.91 13.39 6.27
CA GLU A 107 4.54 13.01 5.94
C GLU A 107 4.47 11.60 5.34
N LEU A 108 5.41 11.26 4.46
CA LEU A 108 5.50 9.94 3.85
C LEU A 108 5.78 8.88 4.93
N GLN A 109 6.75 9.16 5.81
CA GLN A 109 7.13 8.26 6.89
C GLN A 109 5.97 8.06 7.88
N GLN A 110 5.29 9.14 8.28
CA GLN A 110 4.13 9.08 9.17
C GLN A 110 3.02 8.20 8.59
N LYS A 111 2.73 8.32 7.28
CA LYS A 111 1.73 7.48 6.62
C LYS A 111 2.14 6.00 6.59
N ILE A 112 3.40 5.72 6.26
CA ILE A 112 3.92 4.34 6.24
C ILE A 112 3.83 3.72 7.64
N GLU A 113 4.17 4.47 8.68
CA GLU A 113 4.06 4.04 10.08
C GLU A 113 2.61 3.74 10.47
N ALA A 114 1.67 4.60 10.08
CA ALA A 114 0.25 4.37 10.32
C ALA A 114 -0.25 3.04 9.68
N TYR A 115 0.26 2.65 8.51
CA TYR A 115 -0.06 1.34 7.92
C TYR A 115 0.54 0.18 8.73
N PHE A 116 1.75 0.34 9.27
CA PHE A 116 2.33 -0.64 10.18
C PHE A 116 1.56 -0.75 11.50
N ASP A 117 1.10 0.37 12.07
CA ASP A 117 0.26 0.39 13.27
C ASP A 117 -1.06 -0.33 13.03
N ALA A 118 -1.74 -0.05 11.92
CA ALA A 118 -2.96 -0.77 11.53
C ALA A 118 -2.76 -2.31 11.50
N ARG A 119 -1.60 -2.79 11.01
CA ARG A 119 -1.23 -4.22 11.03
C ARG A 119 -0.89 -4.76 12.41
N ARG A 120 -0.32 -3.94 13.30
CA ARG A 120 0.07 -4.36 14.67
C ARG A 120 -1.15 -4.44 15.58
N GLU A 121 -2.02 -3.44 15.51
CA GLU A 121 -3.15 -3.28 16.43
C GLU A 121 -4.29 -4.27 16.16
N THR A 122 -4.45 -4.71 14.90
CA THR A 122 -5.61 -5.50 14.50
C THR A 122 -5.21 -6.68 13.62
N LYS A 123 -5.98 -7.76 13.69
CA LYS A 123 -5.81 -8.94 12.83
C LYS A 123 -6.59 -8.76 11.53
N PRO A 124 -6.23 -9.49 10.45
CA PRO A 124 -7.08 -9.60 9.29
C PRO A 124 -8.49 -10.09 9.67
N PRO A 125 -9.55 -9.57 9.05
CA PRO A 125 -9.51 -8.60 7.94
C PRO A 125 -9.38 -7.13 8.35
N TYR A 126 -9.67 -6.80 9.61
CA TYR A 126 -9.79 -5.42 10.11
C TYR A 126 -8.55 -4.55 9.87
N CYS A 127 -7.34 -5.13 9.90
CA CYS A 127 -6.14 -4.36 9.57
C CYS A 127 -6.12 -3.84 8.13
N TRP A 128 -6.71 -4.60 7.20
CA TRP A 128 -6.80 -4.20 5.80
C TRP A 128 -7.88 -3.14 5.60
N HIS A 129 -8.98 -3.23 6.35
CA HIS A 129 -9.99 -2.18 6.39
C HIS A 129 -9.40 -0.87 6.92
N LYS A 130 -8.62 -0.90 8.01
CA LYS A 130 -7.91 0.28 8.53
C LYS A 130 -6.93 0.88 7.50
N ILE A 131 -6.13 0.05 6.82
CA ILE A 131 -5.22 0.54 5.77
C ILE A 131 -6.00 1.17 4.61
N TYR A 132 -7.07 0.53 4.15
CA TYR A 132 -7.93 1.07 3.10
C TYR A 132 -8.56 2.39 3.51
N GLN A 133 -9.00 2.51 4.76
CA GLN A 133 -9.51 3.76 5.33
C GLN A 133 -8.45 4.87 5.30
N LEU A 134 -7.21 4.56 5.69
CA LEU A 134 -6.11 5.52 5.68
C LEU A 134 -5.75 6.00 4.26
N ILE A 135 -5.77 5.09 3.27
CA ILE A 135 -5.54 5.40 1.85
C ILE A 135 -6.64 6.32 1.31
N THR A 136 -7.90 5.94 1.53
CA THR A 136 -9.04 6.63 0.91
C THR A 136 -9.53 7.84 1.71
N ARG A 137 -9.09 7.96 2.97
CA ARG A 137 -9.59 8.88 4.00
C ARG A 137 -11.11 8.76 4.17
N SER A 138 -11.63 7.54 4.08
CA SER A 138 -13.06 7.27 4.24
C SER A 138 -13.45 7.16 5.72
N LYS A 139 -14.76 7.13 5.96
CA LYS A 139 -15.33 6.57 7.21
C LYS A 139 -14.97 5.10 7.34
N SER A 140 -15.08 4.55 8.55
CA SER A 140 -14.89 3.11 8.77
C SER A 140 -16.00 2.31 8.08
N LYS A 141 -15.79 1.00 7.90
CA LYS A 141 -16.82 0.12 7.32
C LYS A 141 -18.10 0.16 8.18
N GLU A 142 -17.94 0.10 9.49
CA GLU A 142 -19.01 0.10 10.48
C GLU A 142 -19.79 1.41 10.48
N GLU A 143 -19.10 2.56 10.37
CA GLU A 143 -19.75 3.86 10.27
C GLU A 143 -20.58 3.99 8.98
N LEU A 144 -20.09 3.43 7.87
CA LEU A 144 -20.83 3.41 6.60
C LEU A 144 -22.03 2.47 6.66
N GLU A 145 -21.91 1.32 7.29
CA GLU A 145 -23.01 0.37 7.52
C GLU A 145 -24.11 1.00 8.38
N ASP A 146 -23.75 1.72 9.44
CA ASP A 146 -24.69 2.47 10.27
C ASP A 146 -25.40 3.59 9.48
N ASP A 147 -24.65 4.34 8.64
CA ASP A 147 -25.24 5.32 7.73
C ASP A 147 -26.25 4.69 6.74
N VAL A 148 -25.96 3.48 6.22
CA VAL A 148 -26.88 2.72 5.36
C VAL A 148 -28.17 2.39 6.11
N VAL A 149 -28.06 1.88 7.34
CA VAL A 149 -29.22 1.51 8.16
C VAL A 149 -30.09 2.75 8.44
N LYS A 150 -29.47 3.84 8.92
CA LYS A 150 -30.18 5.09 9.21
C LYS A 150 -30.89 5.67 8.00
N LYS A 151 -30.21 5.73 6.85
CA LYS A 151 -30.83 6.25 5.62
C LYS A 151 -31.93 5.34 5.08
N SER A 152 -31.76 4.02 5.19
CA SER A 152 -32.78 3.06 4.77
C SER A 152 -34.04 3.19 5.63
N ALA A 153 -33.91 3.31 6.96
CA ALA A 153 -35.03 3.56 7.85
C ALA A 153 -35.73 4.90 7.53
N GLY A 154 -34.96 5.95 7.26
CA GLY A 154 -35.51 7.24 6.84
C GLY A 154 -36.26 7.17 5.50
N LEU A 155 -35.78 6.37 4.54
CA LEU A 155 -36.47 6.16 3.27
C LEU A 155 -37.83 5.48 3.47
N GLU A 156 -37.91 4.45 4.31
CA GLU A 156 -39.17 3.75 4.58
C GLU A 156 -40.24 4.66 5.21
N LEU A 157 -39.84 5.69 5.96
CA LEU A 157 -40.78 6.66 6.53
C LEU A 157 -41.37 7.63 5.51
N ILE A 158 -40.62 7.96 4.45
CA ILE A 158 -41.04 8.94 3.44
C ILE A 158 -41.62 8.27 2.19
N LYS A 159 -41.31 6.99 1.97
CA LYS A 159 -41.76 6.22 0.82
C LYS A 159 -43.28 6.03 0.89
N GLY A 160 -43.98 6.47 -0.16
CA GLY A 160 -45.44 6.46 -0.22
C GLY A 160 -46.11 7.75 0.26
N ASN A 161 -45.35 8.73 0.74
CA ASN A 161 -45.87 10.08 1.01
C ASN A 161 -45.61 11.00 -0.20
N GLU A 162 -46.68 11.44 -0.86
CA GLU A 162 -46.60 12.27 -2.07
C GLU A 162 -45.82 13.57 -1.87
N ASN A 163 -45.85 14.14 -0.65
CA ASN A 163 -45.09 15.36 -0.33
C ASN A 163 -43.57 15.18 -0.43
N PHE A 164 -43.08 13.94 -0.34
CA PHE A 164 -41.66 13.62 -0.40
C PHE A 164 -41.27 12.83 -1.65
N ALA A 165 -42.17 12.65 -2.62
CA ALA A 165 -41.94 11.86 -3.82
C ALA A 165 -40.68 12.30 -4.59
N GLY A 166 -40.38 13.61 -4.63
CA GLY A 166 -39.17 14.15 -5.26
C GLY A 166 -37.85 13.82 -4.53
N MET A 167 -37.90 13.49 -3.24
CA MET A 167 -36.72 13.17 -2.43
C MET A 167 -36.38 11.68 -2.43
N VAL A 168 -37.38 10.81 -2.67
CA VAL A 168 -37.21 9.35 -2.67
C VAL A 168 -36.07 8.88 -3.59
N PRO A 169 -35.99 9.30 -4.87
CA PRO A 169 -34.90 8.87 -5.76
C PRO A 169 -33.51 9.30 -5.26
N GLN A 170 -33.41 10.46 -4.59
CA GLN A 170 -32.15 10.93 -4.04
C GLN A 170 -31.70 10.06 -2.87
N TYR A 171 -32.62 9.66 -1.99
CA TYR A 171 -32.32 8.75 -0.88
C TYR A 171 -31.89 7.38 -1.38
N GLU A 172 -32.60 6.82 -2.36
CA GLU A 172 -32.26 5.54 -2.99
C GLU A 172 -30.85 5.57 -3.60
N SER A 173 -30.53 6.64 -4.34
CA SER A 173 -29.20 6.84 -4.92
C SER A 173 -28.11 6.95 -3.85
N GLN A 174 -28.34 7.70 -2.77
CA GLN A 174 -27.38 7.84 -1.67
C GLN A 174 -27.16 6.51 -0.93
N ILE A 175 -28.22 5.75 -0.67
CA ILE A 175 -28.13 4.43 -0.03
C ILE A 175 -27.32 3.49 -0.90
N ARG A 176 -27.55 3.49 -2.23
CA ARG A 176 -26.75 2.70 -3.17
C ARG A 176 -25.26 3.05 -3.09
N ILE A 177 -24.93 4.33 -3.18
CA ILE A 177 -23.52 4.80 -3.07
C ILE A 177 -22.88 4.37 -1.74
N LEU A 178 -23.62 4.41 -0.63
CA LEU A 178 -23.10 3.95 0.65
C LEU A 178 -22.85 2.44 0.68
N LYS A 179 -23.78 1.63 0.16
CA LYS A 179 -23.60 0.18 0.04
C LYS A 179 -22.41 -0.18 -0.85
N ASP A 180 -22.24 0.56 -1.95
CA ASP A 180 -21.11 0.41 -2.85
C ASP A 180 -19.78 0.71 -2.12
N LYS A 181 -19.74 1.78 -1.30
CA LYS A 181 -18.58 2.09 -0.45
C LYS A 181 -18.30 1.03 0.62
N VAL A 182 -19.32 0.44 1.24
CA VAL A 182 -19.16 -0.68 2.17
C VAL A 182 -18.54 -1.89 1.46
N SER A 183 -19.02 -2.20 0.26
CA SER A 183 -18.52 -3.32 -0.56
C SER A 183 -17.07 -3.11 -1.01
N ALA A 184 -16.62 -1.87 -1.17
CA ALA A 184 -15.23 -1.56 -1.47
C ALA A 184 -14.24 -2.02 -0.38
N PHE A 185 -14.67 -2.10 0.90
CA PHE A 185 -13.84 -2.65 1.97
C PHE A 185 -13.58 -4.15 1.80
N GLU A 186 -14.55 -4.90 1.29
CA GLU A 186 -14.42 -6.34 1.01
C GLU A 186 -13.48 -6.57 -0.19
N SER A 187 -13.58 -5.70 -1.19
CA SER A 187 -12.64 -5.68 -2.32
C SER A 187 -11.22 -5.34 -1.85
N ALA A 188 -11.06 -4.41 -0.91
CA ALA A 188 -9.76 -4.05 -0.35
C ALA A 188 -9.17 -5.17 0.53
N GLU A 189 -10.02 -5.88 1.28
CA GLU A 189 -9.65 -7.07 2.06
C GLU A 189 -9.05 -8.19 1.20
N MET A 190 -9.46 -8.31 -0.06
CA MET A 190 -8.88 -9.27 -1.01
C MET A 190 -7.63 -8.72 -1.71
N MET A 191 -7.70 -7.46 -2.16
CA MET A 191 -6.63 -6.83 -2.93
C MET A 191 -5.36 -6.62 -2.11
N LEU A 192 -5.44 -6.09 -0.89
CA LEU A 192 -4.25 -5.75 -0.09
C LEU A 192 -3.40 -6.97 0.26
N PRO A 193 -3.95 -8.11 0.73
CA PRO A 193 -3.17 -9.35 0.90
C PRO A 193 -2.57 -9.87 -0.41
N HIS A 194 -3.30 -9.74 -1.52
CA HIS A 194 -2.78 -10.14 -2.82
C HIS A 194 -1.57 -9.28 -3.22
N MET A 195 -1.59 -7.98 -2.95
CA MET A 195 -0.44 -7.10 -3.18
C MET A 195 0.75 -7.46 -2.29
N VAL A 196 0.53 -7.80 -1.01
CA VAL A 196 1.61 -8.34 -0.16
C VAL A 196 2.24 -9.60 -0.77
N ARG A 197 1.42 -10.56 -1.23
CA ARG A 197 1.91 -11.80 -1.85
C ARG A 197 2.70 -11.51 -3.13
N PHE A 198 2.15 -10.66 -3.99
CA PHE A 198 2.79 -10.24 -5.23
C PHE A 198 4.14 -9.57 -4.97
N THR A 199 4.21 -8.63 -4.02
CA THR A 199 5.45 -7.97 -3.61
C THR A 199 6.46 -8.98 -3.06
N LYS A 200 6.01 -9.89 -2.19
CA LYS A 200 6.85 -10.98 -1.67
C LYS A 200 7.44 -11.83 -2.80
N ASP A 201 6.66 -12.17 -3.82
CA ASP A 201 7.11 -12.96 -4.97
C ASP A 201 8.16 -12.22 -5.80
N LYS A 202 8.01 -10.91 -6.00
CA LYS A 202 9.03 -10.07 -6.67
C LYS A 202 10.34 -10.05 -5.88
N LEU A 203 10.25 -9.88 -4.56
CA LEU A 203 11.41 -9.81 -3.67
C LEU A 203 12.10 -11.16 -3.44
N ARG A 204 11.46 -12.31 -3.73
CA ARG A 204 12.11 -13.64 -3.64
C ARG A 204 13.33 -13.78 -4.55
N ALA A 205 13.43 -12.97 -5.60
CA ALA A 205 14.60 -12.98 -6.47
C ALA A 205 15.86 -12.42 -5.78
N ILE A 206 15.71 -11.66 -4.69
CA ILE A 206 16.84 -11.04 -3.99
C ILE A 206 17.72 -12.10 -3.34
N ASN A 207 19.02 -12.03 -3.63
CA ASN A 207 20.01 -12.83 -2.94
C ASN A 207 20.32 -12.24 -1.55
N LEU A 208 19.74 -12.84 -0.50
CA LEU A 208 19.94 -12.39 0.88
C LEU A 208 21.41 -12.45 1.35
N LYS A 209 22.25 -13.32 0.76
CA LYS A 209 23.70 -13.33 1.06
C LYS A 209 24.37 -12.05 0.56
N LYS A 210 23.94 -11.52 -0.59
CA LYS A 210 24.42 -10.22 -1.10
C LYS A 210 23.98 -9.08 -0.20
N ILE A 211 22.72 -9.05 0.23
CA ILE A 211 22.22 -8.06 1.20
C ILE A 211 23.08 -8.08 2.48
N LYS A 212 23.28 -9.26 3.06
CA LYS A 212 24.13 -9.43 4.26
C LYS A 212 25.56 -8.92 4.05
N ALA A 213 26.16 -9.21 2.90
CA ALA A 213 27.51 -8.75 2.58
C ALA A 213 27.58 -7.22 2.44
N LEU A 214 26.57 -6.60 1.82
CA LEU A 214 26.43 -5.15 1.72
C LEU A 214 26.24 -4.51 3.10
N SER A 215 25.40 -5.07 3.96
CA SER A 215 25.18 -4.58 5.33
C SER A 215 26.48 -4.58 6.13
N LYS A 216 27.29 -5.64 6.03
CA LYS A 216 28.61 -5.72 6.67
C LYS A 216 29.60 -4.66 6.13
N LYS A 217 29.55 -4.35 4.83
CA LYS A 217 30.40 -3.30 4.23
C LYS A 217 30.01 -1.92 4.76
N LEU A 218 28.71 -1.63 4.90
CA LEU A 218 28.22 -0.38 5.48
C LEU A 218 28.67 -0.22 6.93
N ALA A 219 28.47 -1.25 7.76
CA ALA A 219 28.90 -1.22 9.16
C ALA A 219 30.41 -0.99 9.35
N LYS A 220 31.25 -1.48 8.43
CA LYS A 220 32.70 -1.22 8.45
C LYS A 220 33.05 0.22 8.08
N LYS A 221 32.35 0.81 7.11
CA LYS A 221 32.57 2.22 6.71
C LYS A 221 32.23 3.18 7.85
N ASP A 222 31.17 2.92 8.60
CA ASP A 222 30.77 3.78 9.72
C ASP A 222 31.75 3.72 10.90
N LYS A 223 32.37 2.56 11.14
CA LYS A 223 33.45 2.43 12.14
C LYS A 223 34.74 3.16 11.73
N GLY A 224 34.99 3.29 10.43
CA GLY A 224 36.16 4.01 9.90
C GLY A 224 36.02 5.53 9.96
N LYS A 225 34.79 6.08 9.97
CA LYS A 225 34.52 7.52 10.09
C LYS A 225 34.52 8.04 11.53
N LYS A 226 34.54 7.16 12.53
CA LYS A 226 34.56 7.49 13.97
C LYS A 226 35.98 7.42 14.59
N LYS A 227 37.02 7.36 13.76
CA LYS A 227 38.43 7.50 14.15
C LYS A 227 39.01 8.72 13.47
#